data_AF-A0A3D2M3A4-F1
#
_entry.id   AF-A0A3D2M3A4-F1
#
_cell.length_a   1.000
_cell.length_b   1.000
_cell.length_c   1.000
_cell.angle_alpha   90.00
_cell.angle_beta   90.00
_cell.angle_gamma   90.00
#
_symmetry.space_group_name_H-M   'P 1'
#
loop_
_entity.id
_entity.type
_entity.pdbx_description
1 polymer ?
#
loop_
_entity_poly.entity_id
_entity_poly.type
_entity_poly.pdbx_seq_one_letter_code
_entity_poly.pdbx_strand_id
1 'polypeptide(L)'
;MLRILMLCLLVGPTWLCAAEAPEEVEGAMTINVYQARQLHELGAVFVDVRPSREWSWGHVEGAVHMDLAQEFLGLSRAEWPRTVPLVVYCDSEVCPASAEAVRLAVAWGYEQVFYFRQGYFAWVLADFPQEKGRFNGLTTLNAQAH
;
A
#
# COMPACT_ATOMS: atom_id res chain seq x y z
N MET A 1 -29.39 13.34 56.43
CA MET A 1 -27.95 13.33 56.05
C MET A 1 -27.69 12.06 55.24
N LEU A 2 -28.14 11.99 53.99
CA LEU A 2 -27.88 10.85 53.10
C LEU A 2 -26.95 11.34 51.98
N ARG A 3 -25.71 10.86 52.06
CA ARG A 3 -24.59 11.26 51.22
C ARG A 3 -24.82 10.86 49.76
N ILE A 4 -24.64 11.84 48.89
CA ILE A 4 -24.40 11.68 47.45
C ILE A 4 -23.25 10.70 47.26
N LEU A 5 -23.46 9.61 46.51
CA LEU A 5 -22.36 8.92 45.83
C LEU A 5 -22.75 8.70 44.37
N MET A 6 -22.15 9.55 43.56
CA MET A 6 -22.02 9.50 42.11
C MET A 6 -21.17 8.29 41.71
N LEU A 7 -21.65 7.46 40.80
CA LEU A 7 -20.80 6.67 39.91
C LEU A 7 -21.54 6.36 38.60
N CYS A 8 -21.62 7.36 37.72
CA CYS A 8 -21.89 7.10 36.31
C CYS A 8 -20.65 6.41 35.72
N LEU A 9 -20.68 5.08 35.61
CA LEU A 9 -19.79 4.32 34.74
C LEU A 9 -20.13 4.66 33.28
N LEU A 10 -19.63 5.77 32.78
CA LEU A 10 -19.47 6.01 31.34
C LEU A 10 -18.19 5.31 30.88
N VAL A 11 -18.17 3.99 30.93
CA VAL A 11 -17.24 3.22 30.11
C VAL A 11 -17.95 3.02 28.78
N GLY A 12 -18.02 4.09 27.98
CA GLY A 12 -18.32 3.92 26.57
C GLY A 12 -17.25 2.99 26.01
N PRO A 13 -17.60 1.93 25.28
CA PRO A 13 -16.56 1.14 24.65
C PRO A 13 -15.86 2.11 23.72
N THR A 14 -14.57 2.36 23.92
CA THR A 14 -13.74 2.90 22.85
C THR A 14 -13.64 1.74 21.87
N TRP A 15 -14.65 1.64 21.01
CA TRP A 15 -14.60 0.86 19.80
C TRP A 15 -13.41 1.42 19.02
N LEU A 16 -12.24 0.83 19.22
CA LEU A 16 -11.10 1.02 18.35
C LEU A 16 -11.47 0.27 17.07
N CYS A 17 -12.38 0.84 16.29
CA CYS A 17 -12.65 0.35 14.96
C CYS A 17 -11.33 0.51 14.21
N ALA A 18 -10.73 -0.62 13.83
CA ALA A 18 -9.73 -0.61 12.77
C ALA A 18 -10.45 0.00 11.56
N ALA A 19 -10.20 1.28 11.31
CA ALA A 19 -10.81 1.97 10.19
C ALA A 19 -10.19 1.37 8.93
N GLU A 20 -11.03 0.87 8.03
CA GLU A 20 -10.59 0.46 6.70
C GLU A 20 -9.93 1.64 5.97
N ALA A 21 -9.11 1.32 4.96
CA ALA A 21 -8.59 2.34 4.08
C ALA A 21 -9.77 3.05 3.37
N PRO A 22 -9.69 4.38 3.16
CA PRO A 22 -10.76 5.12 2.49
C PRO A 22 -11.02 4.53 1.11
N GLU A 23 -12.27 4.59 0.64
CA GLU A 23 -12.65 4.11 -0.69
C GLU A 23 -12.05 4.99 -1.80
N GLU A 24 -11.94 6.29 -1.55
CA GLU A 24 -11.45 7.29 -2.49
C GLU A 24 -10.38 8.17 -1.85
N VAL A 25 -9.49 8.71 -2.69
CA VAL A 25 -8.51 9.73 -2.30
C VAL A 25 -8.62 10.88 -3.27
N GLU A 26 -8.80 12.09 -2.75
CA GLU A 26 -8.91 13.30 -3.57
C GLU A 26 -7.70 13.47 -4.50
N GLY A 27 -7.97 13.76 -5.78
CA GLY A 27 -6.94 13.93 -6.81
C GLY A 27 -6.35 12.64 -7.37
N ALA A 28 -6.88 11.47 -6.97
CA ALA A 28 -6.50 10.17 -7.54
C ALA A 28 -7.73 9.39 -8.01
N MET A 29 -7.52 8.46 -8.94
CA MET A 29 -8.55 7.53 -9.38
C MET A 29 -8.42 6.21 -8.62
N THR A 30 -9.44 5.84 -7.83
CA THR A 30 -9.51 4.49 -7.27
C THR A 30 -9.78 3.49 -8.38
N ILE A 31 -8.99 2.41 -8.42
CA ILE A 31 -9.08 1.37 -9.44
C ILE A 31 -9.29 -0.01 -8.81
N ASN A 32 -10.01 -0.87 -9.53
CA ASN A 32 -10.12 -2.29 -9.19
C ASN A 32 -8.95 -3.11 -9.77
N VAL A 33 -8.87 -4.38 -9.40
CA VAL A 33 -7.79 -5.31 -9.79
C VAL A 33 -7.65 -5.48 -11.31
N TYR A 34 -8.75 -5.45 -12.07
CA TYR A 34 -8.71 -5.59 -13.54
C TYR A 34 -8.22 -4.31 -14.23
N GLN A 35 -8.62 -3.14 -13.72
CA GLN A 35 -8.10 -1.85 -14.17
C GLN A 35 -6.61 -1.72 -13.83
N ALA A 36 -6.19 -2.18 -12.65
CA ALA A 36 -4.79 -2.27 -12.28
C ALA A 36 -4.02 -3.17 -13.25
N ARG A 37 -4.56 -4.35 -13.58
CA ARG A 37 -3.94 -5.25 -14.56
C ARG A 37 -3.78 -4.60 -15.93
N GLN A 38 -4.79 -3.88 -16.41
CA GLN A 38 -4.70 -3.16 -17.68
C GLN A 38 -3.62 -2.07 -17.64
N LEU A 39 -3.52 -1.31 -16.55
CA LEU A 39 -2.47 -0.29 -16.37
C LEU A 39 -1.08 -0.93 -16.31
N HIS A 40 -0.94 -2.10 -15.69
CA HIS A 40 0.31 -2.88 -15.68
C HIS A 40 0.73 -3.26 -17.09
N GLU A 41 -0.19 -3.79 -17.91
CA GLU A 41 0.07 -4.13 -19.31
C GLU A 41 0.44 -2.92 -20.18
N LEU A 42 -0.06 -1.73 -19.82
CA LEU A 42 0.28 -0.47 -20.48
C LEU A 42 1.58 0.17 -19.96
N GLY A 43 2.25 -0.44 -18.99
CA GLY A 43 3.53 0.02 -18.46
C GLY A 43 3.43 1.13 -17.41
N ALA A 44 2.32 1.23 -16.69
CA ALA A 44 2.23 2.11 -15.52
C ALA A 44 3.25 1.70 -14.44
N VAL A 45 3.74 2.68 -13.69
CA VAL A 45 4.67 2.42 -12.59
C VAL A 45 3.89 1.96 -11.37
N PHE A 46 4.06 0.70 -11.00
CA PHE A 46 3.51 0.14 -9.77
C PHE A 46 4.44 0.45 -8.60
N VAL A 47 3.90 1.02 -7.53
CA VAL A 47 4.64 1.33 -6.31
C VAL A 47 4.04 0.56 -5.14
N ASP A 48 4.87 -0.32 -4.59
CA ASP A 48 4.58 -1.07 -3.38
C ASP A 48 5.05 -0.26 -2.17
N VAL A 49 4.11 0.15 -1.32
CA VAL A 49 4.43 0.99 -0.15
C VAL A 49 4.52 0.21 1.15
N ARG A 50 4.51 -1.11 1.06
CA ARG A 50 4.58 -2.01 2.22
C ARG A 50 5.99 -2.09 2.80
N PRO A 51 6.12 -2.56 4.05
CA PRO A 51 7.42 -2.88 4.62
C PRO A 51 8.23 -3.87 3.80
N SER A 52 9.57 -3.74 3.85
CA SER A 52 10.53 -4.64 3.19
C SER A 52 10.25 -6.13 3.41
N ARG A 53 9.71 -6.49 4.57
CA ARG A 53 9.32 -7.87 4.90
C ARG A 53 8.22 -8.38 3.97
N GLU A 54 7.16 -7.62 3.77
CA GLU A 54 6.03 -7.98 2.91
C GLU A 54 6.44 -7.99 1.45
N TRP A 55 7.21 -6.97 1.02
CA TRP A 55 7.83 -6.93 -0.31
C TRP A 55 8.63 -8.21 -0.63
N SER A 56 9.38 -8.73 0.34
CA SER A 56 10.19 -9.95 0.18
C SER A 56 9.37 -11.22 0.00
N TRP A 57 8.12 -11.25 0.48
CA TRP A 57 7.23 -12.39 0.33
C TRP A 57 6.63 -12.48 -1.06
N GLY A 58 6.40 -11.32 -1.68
CA GLY A 58 5.97 -11.19 -3.06
C GLY A 58 5.37 -9.83 -3.33
N HIS A 59 5.39 -9.41 -4.58
CA HIS A 59 4.89 -8.12 -5.06
C HIS A 59 4.48 -8.21 -6.54
N VAL A 60 3.81 -7.18 -7.06
CA VAL A 60 3.46 -7.10 -8.47
C VAL A 60 4.74 -7.11 -9.32
N GLU A 61 4.80 -7.96 -10.34
CA GLU A 61 5.98 -8.07 -11.22
C GLU A 61 6.38 -6.69 -11.80
N GLY A 62 7.65 -6.31 -11.67
CA GLY A 62 8.16 -5.03 -12.15
C GLY A 62 7.78 -3.80 -11.30
N ALA A 63 7.15 -3.98 -10.14
CA ALA A 63 6.90 -2.89 -9.21
C ALA A 63 8.20 -2.29 -8.64
N VAL A 64 8.11 -1.06 -8.16
CA VAL A 64 9.15 -0.39 -7.40
C VAL A 64 8.77 -0.42 -5.92
N HIS A 65 9.69 -0.88 -5.08
CA HIS A 65 9.50 -0.86 -3.63
C HIS A 65 9.87 0.51 -3.06
N MET A 66 8.92 1.13 -2.36
CA MET A 66 9.11 2.40 -1.66
C MET A 66 8.33 2.34 -0.35
N ASP A 67 8.91 1.75 0.71
CA ASP A 67 8.23 1.68 2.02
C ASP A 67 7.77 3.07 2.43
N LEU A 68 6.48 3.20 2.74
CA LEU A 68 5.89 4.48 3.14
C LEU A 68 6.67 5.14 4.27
N ALA A 69 7.12 4.36 5.25
CA ALA A 69 7.76 4.85 6.44
C ALA A 69 9.24 5.23 6.23
N GLN A 70 9.91 4.68 5.21
CA GLN A 70 11.36 4.78 5.07
C GLN A 70 11.79 5.47 3.77
N GLU A 71 11.33 4.99 2.61
CA GLU A 71 11.84 5.44 1.32
C GLU A 71 10.87 6.32 0.52
N PHE A 72 9.57 6.28 0.81
CA PHE A 72 8.54 6.87 -0.06
C PHE A 72 8.68 8.39 -0.29
N LEU A 73 9.23 9.13 0.69
CA LEU A 73 9.57 10.55 0.50
C LEU A 73 10.53 10.80 -0.68
N GLY A 74 11.27 9.78 -1.13
CA GLY A 74 12.10 9.83 -2.32
C GLY A 74 11.34 10.16 -3.61
N LEU A 75 10.05 9.81 -3.70
CA LEU A 75 9.19 10.16 -4.85
C LEU A 75 8.89 11.67 -4.94
N SER A 76 9.16 12.44 -3.89
CA SER A 76 9.04 13.92 -3.94
C SER A 76 10.14 14.59 -4.78
N ARG A 77 11.24 13.88 -5.07
CA ARG A 77 12.37 14.45 -5.82
C ARG A 77 11.98 14.86 -7.24
N ALA A 78 12.60 15.93 -7.74
CA ALA A 78 12.31 16.51 -9.05
C ALA A 78 12.76 15.63 -10.22
N GLU A 79 13.63 14.65 -9.97
CA GLU A 79 14.08 13.67 -10.98
C GLU A 79 12.96 12.72 -11.44
N TRP A 80 11.91 12.53 -10.63
CA TRP A 80 10.78 11.69 -10.99
C TRP A 80 9.80 12.45 -11.90
N PRO A 81 9.54 11.97 -13.14
CA PRO A 81 8.61 12.62 -14.05
C PRO A 81 7.18 12.62 -13.48
N ARG A 82 6.55 13.78 -13.37
CA ARG A 82 5.19 13.94 -12.81
C ARG A 82 4.06 13.44 -13.71
N THR A 83 4.36 13.23 -14.99
CA THR A 83 3.40 12.79 -16.00
C THR A 83 3.24 11.27 -16.07
N VAL A 84 4.08 10.49 -15.36
CA VAL A 84 4.00 9.02 -15.41
C VAL A 84 2.76 8.50 -14.68
N PRO A 85 2.04 7.53 -15.26
CA PRO A 85 0.98 6.80 -14.57
C PRO A 85 1.53 6.06 -13.34
N LEU A 86 1.07 6.45 -12.15
CA LEU A 86 1.50 5.87 -10.88
C LEU A 86 0.38 5.03 -10.28
N VAL A 87 0.58 3.73 -10.13
CA VAL A 87 -0.34 2.84 -9.42
C VAL A 87 0.25 2.52 -8.05
N VAL A 88 -0.39 3.00 -6.99
CA VAL A 88 0.10 2.84 -5.62
C VAL A 88 -0.75 1.83 -4.87
N TYR A 89 -0.12 0.86 -4.21
CA TYR A 89 -0.83 -0.22 -3.52
C TYR A 89 -0.17 -0.63 -2.20
N CYS A 90 -0.97 -1.23 -1.32
CA CYS A 90 -0.55 -1.91 -0.10
C CYS A 90 -1.12 -3.35 -0.11
N ASP A 91 -1.23 -4.03 1.03
CA ASP A 91 -1.72 -5.41 1.11
C ASP A 91 -3.17 -5.55 0.62
N SER A 92 -4.06 -4.71 1.15
CA SER A 92 -5.51 -4.81 0.91
C SER A 92 -6.26 -3.57 1.38
N GLU A 93 -7.58 -3.64 1.28
CA GLU A 93 -8.55 -2.61 1.67
C GLU A 93 -8.49 -2.18 3.14
N VAL A 94 -7.87 -2.99 4.01
CA VAL A 94 -7.67 -2.65 5.43
C VAL A 94 -6.32 -1.98 5.72
N CYS A 95 -5.44 -1.88 4.71
CA CYS A 95 -4.16 -1.19 4.86
C CYS A 95 -4.27 0.29 4.45
N PRO A 96 -4.14 1.25 5.40
CA PRO A 96 -4.27 2.67 5.08
C PRO A 96 -3.04 3.27 4.37
N ALA A 97 -1.93 2.53 4.26
CA ALA A 97 -0.66 3.07 3.78
C ALA A 97 -0.72 3.56 2.33
N SER A 98 -1.40 2.83 1.43
CA SER A 98 -1.54 3.26 0.03
C SER A 98 -2.38 4.53 -0.10
N ALA A 99 -3.39 4.73 0.74
CA ALA A 99 -4.16 5.98 0.74
C ALA A 99 -3.30 7.19 1.13
N GLU A 100 -2.44 7.04 2.14
CA GLU A 100 -1.51 8.10 2.54
C GLU A 100 -0.46 8.39 1.46
N ALA A 101 0.13 7.33 0.90
CA ALA A 101 1.07 7.43 -0.20
C ALA A 101 0.47 8.16 -1.42
N VAL A 102 -0.78 7.87 -1.77
CA VAL A 102 -1.51 8.55 -2.85
C VAL A 102 -1.73 10.02 -2.53
N ARG A 103 -2.14 10.38 -1.31
CA ARG A 103 -2.29 11.79 -0.90
C ARG A 103 -0.99 12.57 -1.08
N LEU A 104 0.14 11.98 -0.68
CA LEU A 104 1.45 12.58 -0.83
C LEU A 104 1.84 12.74 -2.31
N ALA A 105 1.64 11.70 -3.14
CA ALA A 105 1.94 11.76 -4.57
C ALA A 105 1.13 12.86 -5.28
N VAL A 106 -0.18 12.96 -5.00
CA VAL A 106 -1.04 14.04 -5.51
C VAL A 106 -0.50 15.40 -5.06
N ALA A 107 -0.18 15.56 -3.77
CA ALA A 107 0.37 16.81 -3.24
C ALA A 107 1.72 17.21 -3.84
N TRP A 108 2.52 16.23 -4.30
CA TRP A 108 3.79 16.46 -5.01
C TRP A 108 3.63 16.72 -6.51
N GLY A 109 2.40 16.76 -7.00
CA GLY A 109 2.06 17.16 -8.35
C GLY A 109 2.13 16.03 -9.39
N TYR A 110 2.07 14.76 -8.97
CA TYR A 110 1.87 13.68 -9.95
C TYR A 110 0.50 13.82 -10.60
N GLU A 111 0.47 13.80 -11.93
CA GLU A 111 -0.72 14.13 -12.72
C GLU A 111 -1.66 12.93 -12.91
N GLN A 112 -1.11 11.72 -12.85
CA GLN A 112 -1.84 10.48 -13.09
C GLN A 112 -1.61 9.50 -11.93
N VAL A 113 -2.39 9.67 -10.86
CA VAL A 113 -2.29 8.82 -9.66
C VAL A 113 -3.49 7.88 -9.58
N PHE A 114 -3.20 6.59 -9.51
CA PHE A 114 -4.18 5.53 -9.37
C PHE A 114 -4.02 4.86 -8.01
N TYR A 115 -5.10 4.86 -7.25
CA TYR A 115 -5.17 4.26 -5.94
C TYR A 115 -5.70 2.83 -6.05
N PHE A 116 -4.79 1.85 -5.97
CA PHE A 116 -5.17 0.44 -6.02
C PHE A 116 -5.48 -0.07 -4.59
N ARG A 117 -6.66 0.31 -4.09
CA ARG A 117 -7.15 0.01 -2.73
C ARG A 117 -7.18 -1.48 -2.41
N GLN A 118 -7.60 -2.31 -3.37
CA GLN A 118 -7.74 -3.76 -3.14
C GLN A 118 -6.40 -4.47 -2.91
N GLY A 119 -5.30 -3.83 -3.32
CA GLY A 119 -3.95 -4.18 -2.92
C GLY A 119 -3.41 -5.49 -3.51
N TYR A 120 -2.26 -5.88 -2.99
CA TYR A 120 -1.52 -7.05 -3.42
C TYR A 120 -2.33 -8.34 -3.28
N PHE A 121 -3.13 -8.51 -2.22
CA PHE A 121 -3.88 -9.75 -2.04
C PHE A 121 -4.95 -9.96 -3.12
N ALA A 122 -5.59 -8.88 -3.59
CA ALA A 122 -6.50 -8.97 -4.74
C ALA A 122 -5.75 -9.36 -6.02
N TRP A 123 -4.54 -8.81 -6.22
CA TRP A 123 -3.68 -9.17 -7.35
C TRP A 123 -3.30 -10.65 -7.35
N VAL A 124 -2.90 -11.19 -6.19
CA VAL A 124 -2.59 -12.62 -6.04
C VAL A 124 -3.83 -13.48 -6.27
N LEU A 125 -4.98 -13.09 -5.72
CA LEU A 125 -6.23 -13.84 -5.87
C LEU A 125 -6.68 -13.92 -7.34
N ALA A 126 -6.35 -12.91 -8.14
CA ALA A 126 -6.60 -12.87 -9.57
C ALA A 126 -5.57 -13.66 -10.40
N ASP A 127 -4.59 -14.31 -9.77
CA ASP A 127 -3.51 -15.07 -10.40
C ASP A 127 -2.70 -14.25 -11.43
N PHE A 128 -2.49 -12.96 -11.12
CA PHE A 128 -1.70 -12.06 -11.97
C PHE A 128 -0.19 -12.16 -11.69
N PRO A 129 0.69 -11.73 -12.63
CA PRO A 129 2.13 -11.90 -12.53
C PRO A 129 2.75 -11.26 -11.27
N GLN A 130 3.62 -12.01 -10.60
CA GLN A 130 4.22 -11.63 -9.32
C GLN A 130 5.72 -11.96 -9.31
N GLU A 131 6.48 -11.17 -8.58
CA GLU A 131 7.89 -11.42 -8.28
C GLU A 131 8.10 -11.55 -6.77
N LYS A 132 9.21 -12.18 -6.37
CA LYS A 132 9.64 -12.20 -4.97
C LYS A 132 10.82 -11.26 -4.79
N GLY A 133 10.79 -10.46 -3.72
CA GLY A 133 11.92 -9.60 -3.38
C GLY A 133 13.16 -10.44 -3.15
N ARG A 134 14.30 -10.05 -3.74
CA ARG A 134 15.59 -10.65 -3.41
C ARG A 134 15.88 -10.37 -1.94
N PHE A 135 15.86 -11.41 -1.11
CA PHE A 135 16.38 -11.32 0.24
C PHE A 135 17.92 -11.19 0.14
N ASN A 136 18.46 -9.99 0.37
CA ASN A 136 19.91 -9.75 0.43
C ASN A 136 20.55 -10.31 1.73
N GLY A 137 20.19 -11.55 2.09
CA GLY A 137 20.66 -12.23 3.30
C GLY A 137 20.69 -13.76 3.24
N LEU A 138 20.50 -14.38 2.07
CA LEU A 138 20.63 -15.83 1.89
C LEU A 138 21.25 -16.16 0.51
N THR A 139 22.48 -15.69 0.32
CA THR A 139 23.45 -16.54 -0.37
C THR A 139 23.74 -17.69 0.59
N THR A 140 23.51 -18.93 0.14
CA THR A 140 23.73 -20.21 0.85
C THR A 140 22.79 -20.51 2.03
N LEU A 141 21.89 -21.46 1.82
CA LEU A 141 21.71 -22.69 2.61
C LEU A 141 20.64 -23.52 1.88
N ASN A 142 21.01 -24.74 1.46
CA ASN A 142 20.14 -25.79 0.90
C ASN A 142 20.06 -25.96 -0.63
N ALA A 143 21.18 -25.77 -1.33
CA ALA A 143 21.47 -26.56 -2.52
C ALA A 143 22.67 -27.49 -2.24
N GLN A 144 22.55 -28.30 -1.18
CA GLN A 144 23.39 -29.46 -0.88
C GLN A 144 22.83 -30.16 0.37
N ALA A 145 21.80 -30.97 0.18
CA ALA A 145 21.44 -32.03 1.12
C ALA A 145 20.68 -33.12 0.33
N HIS A 146 21.46 -34.13 -0.06
CA HIS A 146 21.10 -35.43 -0.64
C HIS A 146 20.65 -35.47 -2.11
#